data_AF-A0A2S2QR24-F1
#
_entry.id   AF-A0A2S2QR24-F1
#
_cell.length_a   1.000
_cell.length_b   1.000
_cell.length_c   1.000
_cell.angle_alpha   90.00
_cell.angle_beta   90.00
_cell.angle_gamma   90.00
#
_symmetry.space_group_name_H-M   'P 1'
#
loop_
_entity.id
_entity.type
_entity.pdbx_description
1 polymer ?
#
loop_
_entity_poly.entity_id
_entity_poly.type
_entity_poly.pdbx_seq_one_letter_code
_entity_poly.pdbx_strand_id
1 'polypeptide(L)'
;MKNIEHKTIQRTDSIQIVHNSFEPENSETELPEWIIDLADDLDVLIAQRHFEDANSLISKAKQYLENHCHQMSTLIEQEIKSKLENRIETLTLVLTKELQVSPDKSHKGGLRAARRAVRILNQLDKSSQACDLFLKVCSNLLKSQLQYVKRDGAMATFVKKYSMVFFGTTIEITHEFLYKAFPNSPACSSAFILWTIQEVNDFMVILIKHMFIPQTSLSNLSECIKAIHKNCHELCDYGIDLQFQIDGQLRIPLTKAINDIKDKTIEVIKIRFSEDKWKPYNLKTKQLRDKIVEEFTNYGFSNFESYNKGDSWLMLTQNTITFTRTYLLLLNDSLVMYSPDLATAIDQLLYDVFAAHCNYIKSSLKNKNFINDINIITTNARFILDILLSHCFKIYSASTGNVNPQIHIRLKSEFGIIPTQNITGYI
;
A
#
# COMPACT_ATOMS: atom_id res chain seq x y z
N MET A 1 55.53 49.72 77.09
CA MET A 1 55.59 50.46 78.36
C MET A 1 54.57 51.58 78.30
N LYS A 2 53.57 51.53 79.19
CA LYS A 2 52.68 52.60 79.66
C LYS A 2 51.74 53.32 78.68
N ASN A 3 50.47 52.90 78.75
CA ASN A 3 49.28 53.75 78.82
C ASN A 3 49.51 55.02 79.66
N ILE A 4 48.87 56.13 79.28
CA ILE A 4 48.18 57.06 80.19
C ILE A 4 47.05 57.76 79.41
N GLU A 5 45.86 57.67 79.98
CA GLU A 5 44.65 58.42 79.65
C GLU A 5 44.82 59.91 79.95
N HIS A 6 44.14 60.77 79.19
CA HIS A 6 43.61 62.00 79.77
C HIS A 6 42.19 62.28 79.28
N LYS A 7 41.30 62.26 80.26
CA LYS A 7 39.89 62.62 80.23
C LYS A 7 39.78 64.12 80.50
N THR A 8 39.00 64.87 79.72
CA THR A 8 38.39 66.13 80.20
C THR A 8 37.04 66.32 79.52
N ILE A 9 36.04 66.56 80.37
CA ILE A 9 34.60 66.72 80.10
C ILE A 9 34.27 68.22 80.18
N GLN A 10 33.37 68.70 79.31
CA GLN A 10 32.34 69.75 79.49
C GLN A 10 31.91 70.27 78.10
N ARG A 11 30.67 70.59 77.75
CA ARG A 11 29.31 70.50 78.34
C ARG A 11 28.36 70.76 77.14
N THR A 12 27.24 70.05 77.10
CA THR A 12 25.94 70.38 76.45
C THR A 12 25.87 71.48 75.39
N ASP A 13 25.34 71.14 74.20
CA ASP A 13 24.06 71.69 73.74
C ASP A 13 23.47 70.95 72.52
N SER A 14 22.17 70.68 72.64
CA SER A 14 21.18 70.64 71.56
C SER A 14 21.17 69.48 70.55
N ILE A 15 20.26 68.56 70.84
CA ILE A 15 19.60 67.60 69.96
C ILE A 15 19.19 68.27 68.64
N GLN A 16 19.73 67.77 67.52
CA GLN A 16 19.04 67.84 66.22
C GLN A 16 18.82 66.41 65.72
N ILE A 17 17.58 65.96 65.91
CA ILE A 17 16.99 64.80 65.26
C ILE A 17 16.88 65.15 63.78
N VAL A 18 17.87 64.75 62.97
CA VAL A 18 17.68 64.65 61.53
C VAL A 18 17.18 63.24 61.27
N HIS A 19 15.86 63.18 61.13
CA HIS A 19 15.10 62.00 60.78
C HIS A 19 15.59 61.52 59.39
N ASN A 20 16.41 60.46 59.38
CA ASN A 20 16.61 59.64 58.21
C ASN A 20 15.29 58.93 57.92
N SER A 21 14.42 59.59 57.14
CA SER A 21 13.34 58.91 56.44
C SER A 21 13.97 58.10 55.31
N PHE A 22 14.45 56.91 55.64
CA PHE A 22 14.45 55.80 54.70
C PHE A 22 12.97 55.50 54.43
N GLU A 23 12.40 56.15 53.42
CA GLU A 23 11.26 55.55 52.73
C GLU A 23 11.81 54.30 52.02
N PRO A 24 11.29 53.10 52.31
CA PRO A 24 11.46 52.02 51.37
C PRO A 24 10.68 52.44 50.13
N GLU A 25 11.37 52.70 49.03
CA GLU A 25 10.75 52.62 47.71
C GLU A 25 10.13 51.22 47.61
N ASN A 26 8.85 51.12 47.93
CA ASN A 26 7.99 50.10 47.37
C ASN A 26 7.96 50.40 45.88
N SER A 27 8.95 49.91 45.14
CA SER A 27 8.83 49.71 43.71
C SER A 27 7.79 48.60 43.52
N GLU A 28 6.51 48.92 43.67
CA GLU A 28 5.45 48.14 43.03
C GLU A 28 5.80 48.14 41.56
N THR A 29 6.28 47.00 41.06
CA THR A 29 6.66 46.83 39.66
C THR A 29 5.39 47.04 38.83
N GLU A 30 5.18 48.25 38.30
CA GLU A 30 4.01 48.57 37.48
C GLU A 30 3.96 47.60 36.30
N LEU A 31 2.83 46.91 36.15
CA LEU A 31 2.62 45.97 35.07
C LEU A 31 2.60 46.73 33.74
N PRO A 32 3.32 46.25 32.71
CA PRO A 32 3.23 46.83 31.38
C PRO A 32 1.79 46.83 30.85
N GLU A 33 1.35 47.90 30.17
CA GLU A 33 -0.01 48.03 29.61
C GLU A 33 -0.43 46.82 28.76
N TRP A 34 0.48 46.28 27.94
CA TRP A 34 0.19 45.11 27.10
C TRP A 34 -0.10 43.81 27.89
N ILE A 35 0.33 43.71 29.16
CA ILE A 35 -0.02 42.60 30.05
C ILE A 35 -1.42 42.80 30.63
N ILE A 36 -1.81 44.05 30.87
CA ILE A 36 -3.15 44.41 31.35
C ILE A 36 -4.18 44.09 30.27
N ASP A 37 -3.90 44.49 29.02
CA ASP A 37 -4.78 44.29 27.86
C ASP A 37 -4.65 42.89 27.22
N LEU A 38 -3.75 42.04 27.73
CA LEU A 38 -3.40 40.73 27.17
C LEU A 38 -4.62 39.86 26.88
N ALA A 39 -5.58 39.82 27.81
CA ALA A 39 -6.76 38.98 27.68
C ALA A 39 -7.68 39.45 26.54
N ASP A 40 -7.91 40.76 26.45
CA ASP A 40 -8.79 41.37 25.45
C ASP A 40 -8.16 41.29 24.06
N ASP A 41 -6.86 41.57 23.95
CA ASP A 41 -6.10 41.43 22.70
C ASP A 41 -6.12 39.99 22.18
N LEU A 42 -5.96 38.99 23.05
CA LEU A 42 -6.06 37.58 22.67
C LEU A 42 -7.48 37.23 22.20
N ASP A 43 -8.51 37.68 22.88
CA ASP A 43 -9.90 37.42 22.51
C ASP A 43 -10.23 38.04 21.13
N VAL A 44 -9.72 39.25 20.83
CA VAL A 44 -9.85 39.90 19.51
C VAL A 44 -9.10 39.12 18.42
N LEU A 45 -7.83 38.75 18.65
CA LEU A 45 -7.02 38.02 17.68
C LEU A 45 -7.62 36.64 17.36
N ILE A 46 -8.13 35.94 18.39
CA ILE A 46 -8.83 34.65 18.22
C ILE A 46 -10.12 34.84 17.41
N ALA A 47 -10.93 35.85 17.73
CA ALA A 47 -12.18 36.13 17.01
C ALA A 47 -11.96 36.48 15.53
N GLN A 48 -10.90 37.24 15.23
CA GLN A 48 -10.50 37.60 13.87
C GLN A 48 -9.74 36.49 13.12
N ARG A 49 -9.50 35.34 13.76
CA ARG A 49 -8.72 34.20 13.20
C ARG A 49 -7.28 34.56 12.85
N HIS A 50 -6.70 35.53 13.54
CA HIS A 50 -5.28 35.89 13.48
C HIS A 50 -4.49 34.98 14.45
N PHE A 51 -4.51 33.68 14.19
CA PHE A 51 -4.02 32.68 15.13
C PHE A 51 -2.50 32.73 15.37
N GLU A 52 -1.69 33.08 14.36
CA GLU A 52 -0.24 33.26 14.51
C GLU A 52 0.11 34.43 15.42
N ASP A 53 -0.64 35.53 15.29
CA ASP A 53 -0.45 36.72 16.11
C ASP A 53 -0.86 36.42 17.56
N ALA A 54 -2.00 35.72 17.75
CA ALA A 54 -2.43 35.24 19.06
C ALA A 54 -1.38 34.33 19.70
N ASN A 55 -0.81 33.39 18.94
CA ASN A 55 0.24 32.50 19.45
C ASN A 55 1.54 33.25 19.77
N SER A 56 1.91 34.25 18.97
CA SER A 56 3.09 35.09 19.24
C SER A 56 2.91 35.90 20.53
N LEU A 57 1.71 36.42 20.76
CA LEU A 57 1.35 37.13 21.99
C LEU A 57 1.37 36.18 23.22
N ILE A 58 0.87 34.94 23.06
CA ILE A 58 0.98 33.90 24.10
C ILE A 58 2.44 33.58 24.42
N SER A 59 3.31 33.40 23.42
CA SER A 59 4.73 33.14 23.63
C SER A 59 5.41 34.32 24.34
N LYS A 60 5.10 35.56 23.95
CA LYS A 60 5.60 36.77 24.60
C LYS A 60 5.16 36.84 26.07
N ALA A 61 3.90 36.51 26.36
CA ALA A 61 3.38 36.48 27.72
C ALA A 61 4.05 35.40 28.58
N LYS A 62 4.24 34.18 28.06
CA LYS A 62 4.99 33.11 28.75
C LYS A 62 6.42 33.54 29.08
N GLN A 63 7.14 34.10 28.11
CA GLN A 63 8.51 34.57 28.31
C GLN A 63 8.60 35.70 29.33
N TYR A 64 7.62 36.61 29.34
CA TYR A 64 7.54 37.68 30.32
C TYR A 64 7.37 37.11 31.74
N LEU A 65 6.45 36.17 31.93
CA LEU A 65 6.21 35.50 33.21
C LEU A 65 7.47 34.76 33.69
N GLU A 66 8.18 34.06 32.81
CA GLU A 66 9.43 33.37 33.14
C GLU A 66 10.54 34.34 33.59
N ASN A 67 10.70 35.49 32.92
CA ASN A 67 11.75 36.45 33.21
C ASN A 67 11.51 37.28 34.48
N HIS A 68 10.24 37.49 34.87
CA HIS A 68 9.85 38.40 35.95
C HIS A 68 9.19 37.69 37.14
N CYS A 69 9.23 36.35 37.19
CA CYS A 69 8.63 35.55 38.27
C CYS A 69 9.15 35.89 39.67
N HIS A 70 10.38 36.41 39.77
CA HIS A 70 10.99 36.82 41.05
C HIS A 70 10.75 38.30 41.40
N GLN A 71 10.14 39.08 40.49
CA GLN A 71 9.98 40.53 40.59
C GLN A 71 8.52 40.97 40.75
N MET A 72 7.56 40.04 40.69
CA MET A 72 6.14 40.31 40.86
C MET A 72 5.56 39.55 42.05
N SER A 73 4.44 40.03 42.59
CA SER A 73 3.75 39.32 43.68
C SER A 73 3.15 38.01 43.16
N THR A 74 3.19 36.96 43.99
CA THR A 74 2.71 35.62 43.62
C THR A 74 1.22 35.61 43.22
N LEU A 75 0.39 36.51 43.79
CA LEU A 75 -1.03 36.61 43.45
C LEU A 75 -1.25 37.17 42.04
N ILE A 76 -0.49 38.21 41.67
CA ILE A 76 -0.57 38.83 40.34
C ILE A 76 -0.07 37.87 39.27
N GLU A 77 1.03 37.16 39.54
CA GLU A 77 1.56 36.13 38.64
C GLU A 77 0.52 35.03 38.35
N GLN A 78 -0.15 34.53 39.40
CA GLN A 78 -1.19 33.51 39.28
C GLN A 78 -2.41 34.01 38.50
N GLU A 79 -2.82 35.26 38.69
CA GLU A 79 -3.94 35.84 37.96
C GLU A 79 -3.65 35.93 36.46
N ILE A 80 -2.48 36.47 36.09
CA ILE A 80 -2.06 36.59 34.68
C ILE A 80 -1.94 35.19 34.06
N LYS A 81 -1.33 34.25 34.79
CA LYS A 81 -1.19 32.86 34.33
C LYS A 81 -2.56 32.21 34.10
N SER A 82 -3.51 32.37 35.01
CA SER A 82 -4.87 31.83 34.86
C SER A 82 -5.59 32.45 33.66
N LYS A 83 -5.50 33.78 33.48
CA LYS A 83 -6.09 34.47 32.31
C LYS A 83 -5.50 33.96 30.99
N LEU A 84 -4.18 33.76 30.95
CA LEU A 84 -3.46 33.24 29.79
C LEU A 84 -3.83 31.78 29.50
N GLU A 85 -3.88 30.92 30.52
CA GLU A 85 -4.27 29.51 30.39
C GLU A 85 -5.68 29.35 29.83
N ASN A 86 -6.66 30.12 30.32
CA ASN A 86 -8.03 30.12 29.79
C ASN A 86 -8.08 30.47 28.28
N ARG A 87 -7.19 31.36 27.81
CA ARG A 87 -7.13 31.79 26.41
C ARG A 87 -6.36 30.82 25.54
N ILE A 88 -5.34 30.16 26.09
CA ILE A 88 -4.70 29.00 25.45
C ILE A 88 -5.73 27.89 25.23
N GLU A 89 -6.59 27.59 26.21
CA GLU A 89 -7.67 26.62 26.06
C GLU A 89 -8.68 27.04 25.00
N THR A 90 -9.09 28.31 25.01
CA THR A 90 -10.01 28.88 24.01
C THR A 90 -9.45 28.79 22.59
N LEU A 91 -8.20 29.22 22.39
CA LEU A 91 -7.49 29.12 21.12
C LEU A 91 -7.36 27.66 20.67
N THR A 92 -6.97 26.75 21.58
CA THR A 92 -6.88 25.31 21.31
C THR A 92 -8.21 24.74 20.84
N LEU A 93 -9.31 25.13 21.47
CA LEU A 93 -10.66 24.70 21.13
C LEU A 93 -11.09 25.22 19.74
N VAL A 94 -10.79 26.48 19.42
CA VAL A 94 -11.09 27.06 18.10
C VAL A 94 -10.26 26.38 17.01
N LEU A 95 -8.95 26.21 17.21
CA LEU A 95 -8.07 25.51 16.26
C LEU A 95 -8.48 24.06 16.04
N THR A 96 -8.91 23.37 17.10
CA THR A 96 -9.46 22.01 17.02
C THR A 96 -10.71 22.00 16.15
N LYS A 97 -11.63 22.96 16.32
CA LYS A 97 -12.84 23.08 15.49
C LYS A 97 -12.52 23.39 14.02
N GLU A 98 -11.46 24.15 13.75
CA GLU A 98 -11.01 24.41 12.37
C GLU A 98 -10.46 23.16 11.68
N LEU A 99 -9.86 22.23 12.44
CA LEU A 99 -9.40 20.94 11.93
C LEU A 99 -10.49 19.86 11.90
N GLN A 100 -11.59 20.04 12.64
CA GLN A 100 -12.70 19.10 12.65
C GLN A 100 -13.43 19.12 11.31
N VAL A 101 -13.48 17.96 10.67
CA VAL A 101 -14.15 17.81 9.39
C VAL A 101 -15.66 17.79 9.57
N SER A 102 -16.33 18.86 9.16
CA SER A 102 -17.80 18.91 9.03
C SER A 102 -18.21 18.43 7.64
N PRO A 103 -19.21 17.54 7.51
CA PRO A 103 -19.63 16.97 6.23
C PRO A 103 -20.10 18.02 5.20
N ASP A 104 -20.58 19.18 5.66
CA ASP A 104 -21.09 20.26 4.80
C ASP A 104 -20.02 21.27 4.36
N LYS A 105 -18.81 21.21 4.93
CA LYS A 105 -17.71 22.12 4.60
C LYS A 105 -16.65 21.39 3.81
N SER A 106 -16.76 21.44 2.48
CA SER A 106 -15.61 21.23 1.60
C SER A 106 -14.48 22.14 2.11
N HIS A 107 -13.43 21.55 2.66
CA HIS A 107 -12.29 22.31 3.15
C HIS A 107 -11.62 22.97 1.95
N LYS A 108 -11.98 24.22 1.67
CA LYS A 108 -11.49 25.01 0.53
C LYS A 108 -9.95 25.15 0.49
N GLY A 109 -9.22 24.69 1.51
CA GLY A 109 -7.76 24.82 1.62
C GLY A 109 -6.92 23.53 1.75
N GLY A 110 -7.54 22.34 1.77
CA GLY A 110 -6.82 21.04 1.80
C GLY A 110 -5.82 20.88 2.96
N LEU A 111 -4.82 19.99 2.78
CA LEU A 111 -3.81 19.70 3.81
C LEU A 111 -2.99 20.93 4.22
N ARG A 112 -2.76 21.87 3.28
CA ARG A 112 -1.98 23.09 3.54
C ARG A 112 -2.67 24.02 4.54
N ALA A 113 -3.98 24.18 4.44
CA ALA A 113 -4.75 24.97 5.40
C ALA A 113 -4.75 24.31 6.79
N ALA A 114 -4.90 22.98 6.84
CA ALA A 114 -4.82 22.23 8.09
C ALA A 114 -3.44 22.36 8.76
N ARG A 115 -2.35 22.40 7.97
CA ARG A 115 -0.98 22.56 8.48
C ARG A 115 -0.80 23.82 9.34
N ARG A 116 -1.47 24.92 8.99
CA ARG A 116 -1.40 26.19 9.74
C ARG A 116 -1.88 25.99 11.18
N ALA A 117 -3.06 25.40 11.35
CA ALA A 117 -3.62 25.10 12.67
C ALA A 117 -2.78 24.06 13.43
N VAL A 118 -2.27 23.03 12.76
CA VAL A 118 -1.37 22.03 13.36
C VAL A 118 -0.11 22.67 13.93
N ARG A 119 0.54 23.59 13.19
CA ARG A 119 1.77 24.24 13.66
C ARG A 119 1.54 24.98 14.98
N ILE A 120 0.43 25.69 15.09
CA ILE A 120 0.08 26.44 16.30
C ILE A 120 -0.24 25.48 17.45
N LEU A 121 -1.02 24.42 17.20
CA LEU A 121 -1.29 23.40 18.22
C LEU A 121 -0.02 22.69 18.71
N ASN A 122 0.95 22.44 17.84
CA ASN A 122 2.25 21.88 18.24
C ASN A 122 3.03 22.85 19.14
N GLN A 123 2.97 24.16 18.89
CA GLN A 123 3.58 25.19 19.73
C GLN A 123 2.87 25.38 21.08
N LEU A 124 1.62 24.91 21.21
CA LEU A 124 0.84 24.87 22.45
C LEU A 124 0.93 23.53 23.19
N ASP A 125 1.90 22.68 22.83
CA ASP A 125 2.10 21.34 23.42
C ASP A 125 0.90 20.39 23.23
N LYS A 126 0.09 20.60 22.18
CA LYS A 126 -1.07 19.77 21.83
C LYS A 126 -0.81 18.85 20.63
N SER A 127 0.44 18.42 20.43
CA SER A 127 0.88 17.68 19.24
C SER A 127 0.13 16.37 18.99
N SER A 128 -0.19 15.60 20.04
CA SER A 128 -0.98 14.36 19.89
C SER A 128 -2.38 14.63 19.37
N GLN A 129 -3.06 15.63 19.93
CA GLN A 129 -4.41 16.03 19.49
C GLN A 129 -4.39 16.58 18.06
N ALA A 130 -3.37 17.39 17.73
CA ALA A 130 -3.18 17.90 16.39
C ALA A 130 -2.96 16.78 15.36
N CYS A 131 -2.17 15.76 15.73
CA CYS A 131 -1.91 14.58 14.92
C CYS A 131 -3.22 13.83 14.61
N ASP A 132 -4.01 13.48 15.62
CA ASP A 132 -5.27 12.75 15.43
C ASP A 132 -6.27 13.51 14.54
N LEU A 133 -6.36 14.83 14.71
CA LEU A 133 -7.23 15.68 13.89
C LEU A 133 -6.73 15.78 12.45
N PHE A 134 -5.42 15.93 12.25
CA PHE A 134 -4.84 15.99 10.92
C PHE A 134 -5.01 14.67 10.16
N LEU A 135 -4.85 13.52 10.82
CA LEU A 135 -5.14 12.20 10.21
C LEU A 135 -6.61 12.08 9.77
N LYS A 136 -7.57 12.65 10.52
CA LYS A 136 -8.97 12.72 10.08
C LYS A 136 -9.16 13.59 8.84
N VAL A 137 -8.40 14.69 8.72
CA VAL A 137 -8.39 15.50 7.48
C VAL A 137 -7.85 14.65 6.32
N CYS A 138 -6.78 13.88 6.54
CA CYS A 138 -6.21 12.96 5.54
C CYS A 138 -7.23 11.90 5.08
N SER A 139 -7.91 11.21 5.99
CA SER A 139 -8.95 10.22 5.63
C SER A 139 -10.07 10.85 4.79
N ASN A 140 -10.52 12.06 5.15
CA ASN A 140 -11.57 12.75 4.40
C ASN A 140 -11.09 13.20 3.02
N LEU A 141 -9.85 13.66 2.89
CA LEU A 141 -9.24 13.94 1.59
C LEU A 141 -9.24 12.67 0.74
N LEU A 142 -8.71 11.57 1.26
CA LEU A 142 -8.62 10.30 0.54
C LEU A 142 -9.99 9.80 0.09
N LYS A 143 -10.96 9.78 1.00
CA LYS A 143 -12.36 9.43 0.70
C LYS A 143 -12.96 10.34 -0.39
N SER A 144 -12.72 11.64 -0.30
CA SER A 144 -13.21 12.60 -1.30
C SER A 144 -12.58 12.40 -2.68
N GLN A 145 -11.30 12.01 -2.77
CA GLN A 145 -10.67 11.71 -4.05
C GLN A 145 -11.21 10.40 -4.64
N LEU A 146 -11.35 9.38 -3.81
CA LEU A 146 -11.82 8.05 -4.23
C LEU A 146 -13.29 8.04 -4.67
N GLN A 147 -14.14 8.92 -4.12
CA GLN A 147 -15.56 9.00 -4.52
C GLN A 147 -15.75 9.41 -5.99
N TYR A 148 -14.78 10.13 -6.58
CA TYR A 148 -14.83 10.56 -7.98
C TYR A 148 -14.39 9.48 -8.96
N VAL A 149 -13.82 8.37 -8.46
CA VAL A 149 -13.46 7.24 -9.29
C VAL A 149 -14.73 6.46 -9.65
N LYS A 150 -15.21 6.69 -10.87
CA LYS A 150 -16.37 5.97 -11.42
C LYS A 150 -16.12 4.46 -11.41
N ARG A 151 -17.11 3.70 -10.93
CA ARG A 151 -17.09 2.23 -10.88
C ARG A 151 -17.59 1.61 -12.19
N ASP A 152 -17.28 2.26 -13.31
CA ASP A 152 -17.80 1.90 -14.63
C ASP A 152 -16.70 1.26 -15.49
N GLY A 153 -17.11 0.32 -16.34
CA GLY A 153 -16.24 -0.34 -17.31
C GLY A 153 -15.63 -1.65 -16.83
N ALA A 154 -14.55 -2.07 -17.49
CA ALA A 154 -13.86 -3.31 -17.19
C ALA A 154 -13.22 -3.28 -15.79
N MET A 155 -13.30 -4.40 -15.07
CA MET A 155 -12.73 -4.57 -13.72
C MET A 155 -11.30 -4.04 -13.60
N ALA A 156 -10.40 -4.46 -14.49
CA ALA A 156 -9.00 -4.02 -14.48
C ALA A 156 -8.83 -2.51 -14.63
N THR A 157 -9.70 -1.86 -15.42
CA THR A 157 -9.68 -0.40 -15.59
C THR A 157 -10.09 0.31 -14.30
N PHE A 158 -11.13 -0.18 -13.63
CA PHE A 158 -11.55 0.34 -12.33
C PHE A 158 -10.44 0.19 -11.30
N VAL A 159 -9.92 -1.03 -11.10
CA VAL A 159 -8.87 -1.31 -10.10
C VAL A 159 -7.64 -0.44 -10.35
N LYS A 160 -7.16 -0.35 -11.60
CA LYS A 160 -5.99 0.47 -11.94
C LYS A 160 -6.17 1.94 -11.58
N LYS A 161 -7.35 2.52 -11.91
CA LYS A 161 -7.66 3.93 -11.57
C LYS A 161 -7.82 4.11 -10.08
N TYR A 162 -8.52 3.21 -9.41
CA TYR A 162 -8.78 3.27 -7.97
C TYR A 162 -7.48 3.19 -7.17
N SER A 163 -6.59 2.24 -7.51
CA SER A 163 -5.26 2.12 -6.92
C SER A 163 -4.42 3.38 -7.19
N MET A 164 -4.43 3.90 -8.42
CA MET A 164 -3.63 5.09 -8.76
C MET A 164 -4.04 6.32 -7.93
N VAL A 165 -5.35 6.55 -7.78
CA VAL A 165 -5.87 7.65 -6.96
C VAL A 165 -5.54 7.44 -5.48
N PHE A 166 -5.73 6.23 -4.95
CA PHE A 166 -5.39 5.90 -3.57
C PHE A 166 -3.92 6.16 -3.27
N PHE A 167 -3.01 5.47 -3.97
CA PHE A 167 -1.57 5.55 -3.69
C PHE A 167 -1.00 6.94 -4.00
N GLY A 168 -1.43 7.59 -5.09
CA GLY A 168 -1.02 8.96 -5.40
C GLY A 168 -1.41 9.95 -4.31
N THR A 169 -2.64 9.86 -3.80
CA THR A 169 -3.09 10.72 -2.69
C THR A 169 -2.35 10.39 -1.39
N THR A 170 -2.08 9.11 -1.11
CA THR A 170 -1.29 8.69 0.06
C THR A 170 0.15 9.20 -0.01
N ILE A 171 0.77 9.26 -1.18
CA ILE A 171 2.09 9.87 -1.38
C ILE A 171 2.06 11.36 -1.03
N GLU A 172 1.06 12.10 -1.52
CA GLU A 172 0.89 13.52 -1.20
C GLU A 172 0.71 13.74 0.32
N ILE A 173 -0.12 12.92 0.95
CA ILE A 173 -0.35 12.94 2.39
C ILE A 173 0.94 12.60 3.16
N THR A 174 1.67 11.58 2.73
CA THR A 174 2.94 11.15 3.35
C THR A 174 3.95 12.28 3.35
N HIS A 175 4.14 12.91 2.18
CA HIS A 175 5.07 14.03 2.05
C HIS A 175 4.67 15.22 2.94
N GLU A 176 3.38 15.50 3.00
CA GLU A 176 2.85 16.60 3.80
C GLU A 176 2.91 16.33 5.31
N PHE A 177 2.61 15.11 5.74
CA PHE A 177 2.58 14.70 7.13
C PHE A 177 4.00 14.63 7.72
N LEU A 178 4.88 13.81 7.14
CA LEU A 178 6.18 13.49 7.71
C LEU A 178 7.19 14.63 7.58
N TYR A 179 7.13 15.39 6.48
CA TYR A 179 8.16 16.41 6.21
C TYR A 179 7.74 17.84 6.55
N LYS A 180 6.44 18.10 6.76
CA LYS A 180 5.96 19.48 6.97
C LYS A 180 5.07 19.67 8.20
N ALA A 181 4.13 18.77 8.45
CA ALA A 181 3.21 18.91 9.59
C ALA A 181 3.83 18.44 10.90
N PHE A 182 4.51 17.28 10.88
CA PHE A 182 5.12 16.66 12.06
C PHE A 182 6.58 16.23 11.80
N PRO A 183 7.46 17.15 11.39
CA PRO A 183 8.87 16.81 11.19
C PRO A 183 9.50 16.35 12.51
N ASN A 184 10.28 15.27 12.47
CA ASN A 184 11.01 14.73 13.62
C ASN A 184 10.15 14.39 14.85
N SER A 185 8.90 13.94 14.65
CA SER A 185 8.01 13.51 15.74
C SER A 185 7.74 12.01 15.69
N PRO A 186 8.53 11.17 16.41
CA PRO A 186 8.38 9.71 16.37
C PRO A 186 6.99 9.23 16.76
N ALA A 187 6.36 9.85 17.77
CA ALA A 187 5.02 9.48 18.21
C ALA A 187 3.96 9.71 17.11
N CYS A 188 4.04 10.85 16.41
CA CYS A 188 3.13 11.15 15.29
C CYS A 188 3.42 10.26 14.08
N SER A 189 4.69 9.96 13.80
CA SER A 189 5.07 9.00 12.75
C SER A 189 4.48 7.61 12.99
N SER A 190 4.53 7.10 14.23
CA SER A 190 3.90 5.82 14.57
C SER A 190 2.38 5.85 14.37
N ALA A 191 1.71 6.93 14.80
CA ALA A 191 0.27 7.12 14.57
C ALA A 191 -0.07 7.18 13.06
N PHE A 192 0.79 7.80 12.26
CA PHE A 192 0.65 7.88 10.82
C PHE A 192 0.79 6.52 10.12
N ILE A 193 1.72 5.67 10.57
CA ILE A 193 1.82 4.30 10.04
C ILE A 193 0.56 3.49 10.38
N LEU A 194 0.04 3.59 11.61
CA LEU A 194 -1.22 2.94 11.99
C LEU A 194 -2.41 3.42 11.14
N TRP A 195 -2.48 4.73 10.89
CA TRP A 195 -3.48 5.30 9.98
C TRP A 195 -3.34 4.74 8.56
N THR A 196 -2.13 4.68 8.02
CA THR A 196 -1.89 4.19 6.65
C THR A 196 -2.31 2.71 6.51
N ILE A 197 -2.02 1.89 7.52
CA ILE A 197 -2.47 0.50 7.60
C ILE A 197 -4.01 0.44 7.57
N GLN A 198 -4.69 1.29 8.33
CA GLN A 198 -6.15 1.32 8.35
C GLN A 198 -6.74 1.73 6.99
N GLU A 199 -6.20 2.76 6.35
CA GLU A 199 -6.67 3.19 5.03
C GLU A 199 -6.43 2.11 3.95
N VAL A 200 -5.32 1.37 4.02
CA VAL A 200 -5.08 0.21 3.13
C VAL A 200 -6.11 -0.89 3.38
N ASN A 201 -6.50 -1.15 4.63
CA ASN A 201 -7.57 -2.12 4.91
C ASN A 201 -8.89 -1.72 4.24
N ASP A 202 -9.31 -0.47 4.41
CA ASP A 202 -10.57 0.01 3.84
C ASP A 202 -10.55 0.00 2.31
N PHE A 203 -9.41 0.36 1.72
CA PHE A 203 -9.14 0.24 0.29
C PHE A 203 -9.24 -1.20 -0.22
N MET A 204 -8.60 -2.15 0.46
CA MET A 204 -8.58 -3.56 0.07
C MET A 204 -9.95 -4.22 0.22
N VAL A 205 -10.75 -3.84 1.23
CA VAL A 205 -12.14 -4.32 1.37
C VAL A 205 -12.97 -4.00 0.12
N ILE A 206 -12.78 -2.83 -0.48
CA ILE A 206 -13.48 -2.43 -1.71
C ILE A 206 -12.96 -3.21 -2.90
N LEU A 207 -11.64 -3.30 -3.06
CA LEU A 207 -11.04 -4.01 -4.19
C LEU A 207 -11.35 -5.50 -4.19
N ILE A 208 -11.27 -6.18 -3.04
CA ILE A 208 -11.58 -7.60 -2.93
C ILE A 208 -13.02 -7.88 -3.37
N LYS A 209 -13.98 -7.03 -2.96
CA LYS A 209 -15.38 -7.16 -3.38
C LYS A 209 -15.56 -7.00 -4.89
N HIS A 210 -14.79 -6.13 -5.52
CA HIS A 210 -14.85 -5.90 -6.96
C HIS A 210 -14.09 -6.94 -7.78
N MET A 211 -12.99 -7.48 -7.26
CA MET A 211 -12.11 -8.41 -7.97
C MET A 211 -12.60 -9.85 -7.90
N PHE A 212 -13.09 -10.30 -6.75
CA PHE A 212 -13.42 -11.70 -6.52
C PHE A 212 -14.92 -11.99 -6.73
N ILE A 213 -15.42 -11.60 -7.90
CA ILE A 213 -16.79 -11.88 -8.36
C ILE A 213 -16.80 -13.23 -9.11
N PRO A 214 -17.92 -14.00 -9.09
CA PRO A 214 -18.03 -15.22 -9.87
C PRO A 214 -17.65 -15.02 -11.35
N GLN A 215 -16.97 -16.01 -11.93
CA GLN A 215 -16.50 -16.03 -13.32
C GLN A 215 -15.37 -15.05 -13.67
N THR A 216 -14.73 -14.42 -12.68
CA THR A 216 -13.51 -13.67 -12.94
C THR A 216 -12.39 -14.59 -13.41
N SER A 217 -11.75 -14.26 -14.53
CA SER A 217 -10.63 -15.02 -15.08
C SER A 217 -9.33 -14.75 -14.31
N LEU A 218 -8.41 -15.71 -14.36
CA LEU A 218 -7.08 -15.54 -13.76
C LEU A 218 -6.31 -14.36 -14.35
N SER A 219 -6.43 -14.13 -15.67
CA SER A 219 -5.78 -13.03 -16.37
C SER A 219 -6.22 -11.66 -15.86
N ASN A 220 -7.53 -11.49 -15.60
CA ASN A 220 -8.06 -10.24 -15.05
C ASN A 220 -7.55 -10.01 -13.62
N LEU A 221 -7.52 -11.05 -12.78
CA LEU A 221 -6.97 -10.96 -11.43
C LEU A 221 -5.47 -10.61 -11.47
N SER A 222 -4.72 -11.28 -12.34
CA SER A 222 -3.29 -11.07 -12.57
C SER A 222 -3.01 -9.61 -12.97
N GLU A 223 -3.76 -9.05 -13.92
CA GLU A 223 -3.64 -7.65 -14.31
C GLU A 223 -3.95 -6.68 -13.17
N CYS A 224 -5.01 -6.93 -12.41
CA CYS A 224 -5.40 -6.11 -11.27
C CYS A 224 -4.30 -6.10 -10.18
N ILE A 225 -3.75 -7.27 -9.84
CA ILE A 225 -2.72 -7.42 -8.82
C ILE A 225 -1.43 -6.73 -9.24
N LYS A 226 -1.00 -6.89 -10.51
CA LYS A 226 0.14 -6.12 -11.05
C LYS A 226 -0.05 -4.62 -10.84
N ALA A 227 -1.24 -4.11 -11.14
CA ALA A 227 -1.51 -2.67 -11.00
C ALA A 227 -1.48 -2.22 -9.53
N ILE A 228 -2.02 -3.01 -8.61
CA ILE A 228 -1.98 -2.72 -7.17
C ILE A 228 -0.54 -2.72 -6.66
N HIS A 229 0.23 -3.77 -6.95
CA HIS A 229 1.62 -3.91 -6.49
C HIS A 229 2.52 -2.81 -7.05
N LYS A 230 2.37 -2.49 -8.34
CA LYS A 230 3.12 -1.39 -8.96
C LYS A 230 2.91 -0.08 -8.19
N ASN A 231 1.65 0.30 -7.95
CA ASN A 231 1.35 1.57 -7.29
C ASN A 231 1.72 1.54 -5.79
N CYS A 232 1.63 0.39 -5.13
CA CYS A 232 2.11 0.23 -3.75
C CYS A 232 3.63 0.43 -3.67
N HIS A 233 4.39 -0.14 -4.61
CA HIS A 233 5.83 0.00 -4.64
C HIS A 233 6.30 1.46 -4.79
N GLU A 234 5.49 2.34 -5.41
CA GLU A 234 5.80 3.78 -5.47
C GLU A 234 5.80 4.44 -4.09
N LEU A 235 5.11 3.89 -3.08
CA LEU A 235 5.20 4.36 -1.69
C LEU A 235 6.54 4.00 -1.02
N CYS A 236 7.22 2.94 -1.47
CA CYS A 236 8.49 2.52 -0.90
C CYS A 236 9.56 3.62 -1.07
N ASP A 237 9.50 4.39 -2.17
CA ASP A 237 10.39 5.54 -2.41
C ASP A 237 10.22 6.66 -1.35
N TYR A 238 9.09 6.66 -0.63
CA TYR A 238 8.79 7.58 0.47
C TYR A 238 8.98 6.94 1.86
N GLY A 239 9.56 5.74 1.91
CA GLY A 239 9.88 5.03 3.16
C GLY A 239 8.72 4.22 3.74
N ILE A 240 7.67 3.94 2.96
CA ILE A 240 6.50 3.18 3.41
C ILE A 240 6.34 1.93 2.54
N ASP A 241 6.56 0.76 3.13
CA ASP A 241 6.29 -0.53 2.49
C ASP A 241 5.06 -1.19 3.12
N LEU A 242 4.02 -1.41 2.31
CA LEU A 242 2.75 -2.03 2.71
C LEU A 242 2.42 -3.25 1.86
N GLN A 243 3.35 -3.74 1.03
CA GLN A 243 3.07 -4.85 0.14
C GLN A 243 2.68 -6.10 0.92
N PHE A 244 3.35 -6.37 2.05
CA PHE A 244 3.04 -7.50 2.93
C PHE A 244 1.57 -7.50 3.40
N GLN A 245 0.99 -6.33 3.67
CA GLN A 245 -0.38 -6.20 4.13
C GLN A 245 -1.39 -6.47 3.00
N ILE A 246 -1.08 -6.00 1.80
CA ILE A 246 -1.88 -6.27 0.59
C ILE A 246 -1.85 -7.76 0.28
N ASP A 247 -0.67 -8.36 0.24
CA ASP A 247 -0.47 -9.79 0.00
C ASP A 247 -1.21 -10.64 1.04
N GLY A 248 -1.12 -10.26 2.33
CA GLY A 248 -1.84 -10.92 3.42
C GLY A 248 -3.36 -10.93 3.22
N GLN A 249 -3.94 -9.80 2.77
CA GLN A 249 -5.39 -9.70 2.49
C GLN A 249 -5.81 -10.43 1.22
N LEU A 250 -4.93 -10.53 0.22
CA LEU A 250 -5.19 -11.23 -1.04
C LEU A 250 -5.04 -12.75 -0.92
N ARG A 251 -4.27 -13.25 0.05
CA ARG A 251 -3.93 -14.68 0.18
C ARG A 251 -5.14 -15.62 0.15
N ILE A 252 -6.11 -15.40 1.04
CA ILE A 252 -7.30 -16.26 1.16
C ILE A 252 -8.17 -16.19 -0.10
N PRO A 253 -8.61 -15.00 -0.58
CA PRO A 253 -9.45 -14.92 -1.76
C PRO A 253 -8.74 -15.43 -3.03
N LEU A 254 -7.42 -15.22 -3.18
CA LEU A 254 -6.67 -15.77 -4.31
C LEU A 254 -6.56 -17.28 -4.25
N THR A 255 -6.26 -17.85 -3.08
CA THR A 255 -6.20 -19.32 -2.93
C THR A 255 -7.51 -19.96 -3.33
N LYS A 256 -8.64 -19.37 -2.93
CA LYS A 256 -9.98 -19.82 -3.34
C LYS A 256 -10.18 -19.69 -4.84
N ALA A 257 -9.91 -18.53 -5.42
CA ALA A 257 -10.06 -18.29 -6.86
C ALA A 257 -9.20 -19.23 -7.71
N ILE A 258 -7.95 -19.48 -7.29
CA ILE A 258 -7.02 -20.42 -7.94
C ILE A 258 -7.62 -21.84 -7.95
N ASN A 259 -8.17 -22.31 -6.83
CA ASN A 259 -8.82 -23.62 -6.77
C ASN A 259 -10.09 -23.68 -7.64
N ASP A 260 -10.93 -22.65 -7.62
CA ASP A 260 -12.12 -22.60 -8.47
C ASP A 260 -11.76 -22.61 -9.96
N ILE A 261 -10.70 -21.89 -10.34
CA ILE A 261 -10.17 -21.84 -11.72
C ILE A 261 -9.57 -23.18 -12.12
N LYS A 262 -8.85 -23.85 -11.20
CA LYS A 262 -8.33 -25.21 -11.40
C LYS A 262 -9.44 -26.17 -11.81
N ASP A 263 -10.48 -26.24 -11.00
CA ASP A 263 -11.55 -27.22 -11.18
C ASP A 263 -12.32 -26.95 -12.49
N LYS A 264 -12.64 -25.68 -12.77
CA LYS A 264 -13.27 -25.27 -14.04
C LYS A 264 -12.39 -25.59 -15.25
N THR A 265 -11.08 -25.34 -15.15
CA THR A 265 -10.16 -25.60 -16.26
C THR A 265 -10.07 -27.10 -16.55
N ILE A 266 -10.01 -27.93 -15.51
CA ILE A 266 -10.04 -29.40 -15.64
C ILE A 266 -11.35 -29.87 -16.26
N GLU A 267 -12.49 -29.31 -15.87
CA GLU A 267 -13.79 -29.65 -16.43
C GLU A 267 -13.87 -29.33 -17.94
N VAL A 268 -13.46 -28.12 -18.33
CA VAL A 268 -13.39 -27.72 -19.75
C VAL A 268 -12.47 -28.63 -20.55
N ILE A 269 -11.32 -29.01 -19.98
CA ILE A 269 -10.38 -29.94 -20.61
C ILE A 269 -10.99 -31.34 -20.78
N LYS A 270 -11.73 -31.85 -19.77
CA LYS A 270 -12.42 -33.15 -19.84
C LYS A 270 -13.51 -33.19 -20.90
N ILE A 271 -14.23 -32.09 -21.13
CA ILE A 271 -15.19 -32.00 -22.23
C ILE A 271 -14.46 -32.20 -23.57
N ARG A 272 -13.35 -31.49 -23.78
CA ARG A 272 -12.54 -31.64 -25.01
C ARG A 272 -12.02 -33.05 -25.22
N PHE A 273 -11.70 -33.79 -24.15
CA PHE A 273 -11.30 -35.20 -24.25
C PHE A 273 -12.39 -36.10 -24.84
N SER A 274 -13.65 -35.81 -24.53
CA SER A 274 -14.79 -36.59 -25.06
C SER A 274 -15.05 -36.31 -26.55
N GLU A 275 -14.62 -35.15 -27.05
CA GLU A 275 -14.79 -34.72 -28.44
C GLU A 275 -13.59 -35.05 -29.33
N ASP A 276 -12.44 -35.37 -28.73
CA ASP A 276 -11.18 -35.58 -29.44
C ASP A 276 -11.18 -36.93 -30.16
N LYS A 277 -10.84 -36.86 -31.46
CA LYS A 277 -10.84 -37.97 -32.40
C LYS A 277 -9.44 -38.45 -32.76
N TRP A 278 -8.40 -37.90 -32.11
CA TRP A 278 -7.01 -38.23 -32.36
C TRP A 278 -6.58 -38.07 -33.83
N LYS A 279 -7.10 -37.06 -34.53
CA LYS A 279 -6.72 -36.78 -35.92
C LYS A 279 -5.74 -35.61 -36.01
N PRO A 280 -4.81 -35.64 -36.99
CA PRO A 280 -3.99 -34.47 -37.33
C PRO A 280 -4.88 -33.23 -37.55
N TYR A 281 -4.44 -32.08 -37.07
CA TYR A 281 -5.25 -30.87 -37.12
C TYR A 281 -5.23 -30.27 -38.52
N ASN A 282 -6.39 -30.24 -39.18
CA ASN A 282 -6.58 -29.60 -40.48
C ASN A 282 -6.91 -28.11 -40.32
N LEU A 283 -6.00 -27.26 -40.76
CA LEU A 283 -6.14 -25.80 -40.74
C LEU A 283 -6.73 -25.24 -42.03
N LYS A 284 -7.10 -26.11 -42.98
CA LYS A 284 -7.69 -25.80 -44.29
C LYS A 284 -6.78 -25.05 -45.27
N THR A 285 -5.92 -24.16 -44.80
CA THR A 285 -5.02 -23.35 -45.63
C THR A 285 -3.61 -23.28 -45.05
N LYS A 286 -2.64 -23.05 -45.93
CA LYS A 286 -1.23 -22.80 -45.56
C LYS A 286 -1.06 -21.58 -44.67
N GLN A 287 -1.76 -20.50 -44.97
CA GLN A 287 -1.70 -19.27 -44.18
C GLN A 287 -2.14 -19.49 -42.72
N LEU A 288 -3.19 -20.27 -42.47
CA LEU A 288 -3.63 -20.56 -41.10
C LEU A 288 -2.64 -21.47 -40.37
N ARG A 289 -1.99 -22.39 -41.09
CA ARG A 289 -0.90 -23.22 -40.56
C ARG A 289 0.30 -22.37 -40.16
N ASP A 290 0.77 -21.51 -41.06
CA ASP A 290 1.92 -20.64 -40.84
C ASP A 290 1.67 -19.68 -39.65
N LYS A 291 0.43 -19.20 -39.46
CA LYS A 291 0.06 -18.41 -38.26
C LYS A 291 0.23 -19.15 -36.94
N ILE A 292 -0.12 -20.44 -36.88
CA ILE A 292 0.08 -21.23 -35.65
C ILE A 292 1.56 -21.48 -35.41
N VAL A 293 2.33 -21.74 -36.46
CA VAL A 293 3.79 -21.89 -36.36
C VAL A 293 4.42 -20.61 -35.82
N GLU A 294 4.05 -19.46 -36.37
CA GLU A 294 4.53 -18.15 -35.91
C GLU A 294 4.14 -17.90 -34.44
N GLU A 295 2.90 -18.18 -34.05
CA GLU A 295 2.42 -18.05 -32.67
C GLU A 295 3.24 -18.91 -31.69
N PHE A 296 3.49 -20.18 -32.01
CA PHE A 296 4.27 -21.07 -31.15
C PHE A 296 5.75 -20.70 -31.14
N THR A 297 6.27 -20.18 -32.25
CA THR A 297 7.62 -19.62 -32.30
C THR A 297 7.73 -18.40 -31.38
N ASN A 298 6.71 -17.54 -31.35
CA ASN A 298 6.62 -16.39 -30.44
C ASN A 298 6.49 -16.79 -28.97
N TYR A 299 5.88 -17.94 -28.68
CA TYR A 299 5.94 -18.53 -27.33
C TYR A 299 7.33 -19.09 -26.98
N GLY A 300 8.25 -19.23 -27.93
CA GLY A 300 9.61 -19.71 -27.69
C GLY A 300 9.80 -21.21 -27.98
N PHE A 301 8.90 -21.84 -28.75
CA PHE A 301 9.10 -23.21 -29.24
C PHE A 301 9.99 -23.21 -30.48
N SER A 302 11.22 -23.71 -30.33
CA SER A 302 12.13 -23.96 -31.46
C SER A 302 11.64 -25.13 -32.30
N ASN A 303 11.75 -25.02 -33.63
CA ASN A 303 11.45 -26.08 -34.60
C ASN A 303 10.01 -26.59 -34.59
N PHE A 304 9.02 -25.77 -34.22
CA PHE A 304 7.60 -26.17 -34.27
C PHE A 304 7.15 -26.60 -35.68
N GLU A 305 7.81 -26.07 -36.72
CA GLU A 305 7.64 -26.46 -38.13
C GLU A 305 7.81 -27.97 -38.40
N SER A 306 8.53 -28.71 -37.54
CA SER A 306 8.70 -30.16 -37.69
C SER A 306 7.38 -30.94 -37.59
N TYR A 307 6.34 -30.32 -37.03
CA TYR A 307 5.00 -30.92 -36.95
C TYR A 307 4.16 -30.66 -38.21
N ASN A 308 4.68 -29.95 -39.21
CA ASN A 308 3.96 -29.68 -40.44
C ASN A 308 3.80 -30.95 -41.29
N LYS A 309 2.59 -31.18 -41.80
CA LYS A 309 2.31 -32.22 -42.80
C LYS A 309 1.69 -31.60 -44.04
N GLY A 310 2.51 -31.38 -45.05
CA GLY A 310 2.11 -30.66 -46.26
C GLY A 310 1.75 -29.21 -45.96
N ASP A 311 0.80 -28.66 -46.73
CA ASP A 311 0.47 -27.24 -46.65
C ASP A 311 -0.55 -26.90 -45.57
N SER A 312 -1.49 -27.79 -45.22
CA SER A 312 -2.65 -27.43 -44.37
C SER A 312 -2.79 -28.22 -43.07
N TRP A 313 -1.88 -29.16 -42.77
CA TRP A 313 -2.03 -30.05 -41.62
C TRP A 313 -0.89 -29.91 -40.61
N LEU A 314 -1.23 -30.14 -39.35
CA LEU A 314 -0.28 -30.35 -38.25
C LEU A 314 -0.40 -31.78 -37.73
N MET A 315 0.74 -32.43 -37.45
CA MET A 315 0.86 -33.72 -36.78
C MET A 315 0.60 -33.64 -35.27
N LEU A 316 -0.19 -32.65 -34.85
CA LEU A 316 -0.74 -32.47 -33.52
C LEU A 316 -2.25 -32.36 -33.61
N THR A 317 -2.98 -32.77 -32.58
CA THR A 317 -4.44 -32.64 -32.56
C THR A 317 -4.84 -31.20 -32.21
N GLN A 318 -6.05 -30.80 -32.61
CA GLN A 318 -6.62 -29.52 -32.19
C GLN A 318 -6.68 -29.38 -30.66
N ASN A 319 -6.96 -30.48 -29.97
CA ASN A 319 -7.01 -30.55 -28.51
C ASN A 319 -5.64 -30.25 -27.89
N THR A 320 -4.56 -30.85 -28.40
CA THR A 320 -3.18 -30.59 -27.93
C THR A 320 -2.77 -29.14 -28.13
N ILE A 321 -3.08 -28.53 -29.29
CA ILE A 321 -2.81 -27.11 -29.55
C ILE A 321 -3.59 -26.22 -28.57
N THR A 322 -4.88 -26.51 -28.37
CA THR A 322 -5.76 -25.72 -27.49
C THR A 322 -5.35 -25.85 -26.02
N PHE A 323 -5.00 -27.06 -25.57
CA PHE A 323 -4.47 -27.31 -24.24
C PHE A 323 -3.17 -26.53 -24.01
N THR A 324 -2.24 -26.54 -24.98
CA THR A 324 -0.97 -25.83 -24.87
C THR A 324 -1.17 -24.34 -24.64
N ARG A 325 -2.03 -23.69 -25.45
CA ARG A 325 -2.39 -22.28 -25.27
C ARG A 325 -3.00 -22.01 -23.90
N THR A 326 -3.95 -22.85 -23.49
CA THR A 326 -4.64 -22.72 -22.19
C THR A 326 -3.64 -22.83 -21.04
N TYR A 327 -2.72 -23.79 -21.11
CA TYR A 327 -1.74 -24.04 -20.06
C TYR A 327 -0.68 -22.94 -19.98
N LEU A 328 -0.20 -22.43 -21.11
CA LEU A 328 0.76 -21.32 -21.13
C LEU A 328 0.16 -20.03 -20.57
N LEU A 329 -1.10 -19.73 -20.92
CA LEU A 329 -1.81 -18.60 -20.34
C LEU A 329 -1.94 -18.76 -18.81
N LEU A 330 -2.40 -19.94 -18.37
CA LEU A 330 -2.55 -20.26 -16.95
C LEU A 330 -1.22 -20.13 -16.19
N LEU A 331 -0.12 -20.64 -16.76
CA LEU A 331 1.23 -20.54 -16.20
C LEU A 331 1.65 -19.08 -16.04
N ASN A 332 1.57 -18.29 -17.12
CA ASN A 332 2.00 -16.89 -17.10
C ASN A 332 1.17 -16.07 -16.10
N ASP A 333 -0.15 -16.23 -16.11
CA ASP A 333 -1.03 -15.52 -15.18
C ASP A 333 -0.75 -15.90 -13.72
N SER A 334 -0.47 -17.19 -13.45
CA SER A 334 -0.14 -17.67 -12.10
C SER A 334 1.20 -17.13 -11.61
N LEU A 335 2.22 -17.10 -12.47
CA LEU A 335 3.57 -16.65 -12.12
C LEU A 335 3.64 -15.17 -11.77
N VAL A 336 2.75 -14.36 -12.32
CA VAL A 336 2.61 -12.96 -11.93
C VAL A 336 2.22 -12.79 -10.46
N MET A 337 1.33 -13.66 -9.98
CA MET A 337 0.81 -13.60 -8.61
C MET A 337 1.62 -14.51 -7.68
N TYR A 338 2.75 -15.01 -8.15
CA TYR A 338 3.56 -15.95 -7.38
C TYR A 338 4.11 -15.27 -6.14
N SER A 339 3.81 -15.86 -4.99
CA SER A 339 4.40 -15.53 -3.70
C SER A 339 4.64 -16.83 -2.93
N PRO A 340 5.56 -16.85 -1.95
CA PRO A 340 5.78 -18.03 -1.11
C PRO A 340 4.49 -18.57 -0.47
N ASP A 341 3.57 -17.67 -0.10
CA ASP A 341 2.28 -18.02 0.50
C ASP A 341 1.28 -18.66 -0.47
N LEU A 342 1.38 -18.36 -1.77
CA LEU A 342 0.53 -18.90 -2.83
C LEU A 342 1.19 -20.04 -3.62
N ALA A 343 2.49 -20.27 -3.41
CA ALA A 343 3.28 -21.24 -4.17
C ALA A 343 2.63 -22.62 -4.21
N THR A 344 2.21 -23.16 -3.06
CA THR A 344 1.56 -24.47 -2.99
C THR A 344 0.26 -24.54 -3.79
N ALA A 345 -0.56 -23.49 -3.76
CA ALA A 345 -1.83 -23.44 -4.49
C ALA A 345 -1.60 -23.37 -6.01
N ILE A 346 -0.62 -22.54 -6.43
CA ILE A 346 -0.21 -22.41 -7.83
C ILE A 346 0.38 -23.73 -8.34
N ASP A 347 1.27 -24.35 -7.57
CA ASP A 347 1.90 -25.62 -7.92
C ASP A 347 0.86 -26.73 -8.09
N GLN A 348 -0.12 -26.80 -7.18
CA GLN A 348 -1.21 -27.77 -7.26
C GLN A 348 -2.12 -27.51 -8.48
N LEU A 349 -2.45 -26.25 -8.76
CA LEU A 349 -3.19 -25.84 -9.97
C LEU A 349 -2.48 -26.31 -11.24
N LEU A 350 -1.20 -25.96 -11.38
CA LEU A 350 -0.40 -26.27 -12.57
C LEU A 350 -0.19 -27.78 -12.72
N TYR A 351 0.01 -28.50 -11.61
CA TYR A 351 0.13 -29.94 -11.60
C TYR A 351 -1.17 -30.63 -12.03
N ASP A 352 -2.30 -30.34 -11.37
CA ASP A 352 -3.56 -31.07 -11.60
C ASP A 352 -4.07 -30.87 -13.04
N VAL A 353 -3.96 -29.65 -13.57
CA VAL A 353 -4.35 -29.34 -14.95
C VAL A 353 -3.49 -30.10 -15.97
N PHE A 354 -2.17 -30.15 -15.74
CA PHE A 354 -1.26 -30.87 -16.64
C PHE A 354 -1.42 -32.38 -16.55
N ALA A 355 -1.55 -32.91 -15.33
CA ALA A 355 -1.76 -34.31 -15.04
C ALA A 355 -3.09 -34.81 -15.65
N ALA A 356 -4.16 -33.99 -15.64
CA ALA A 356 -5.42 -34.34 -16.31
C ALA A 356 -5.21 -34.63 -17.81
N HIS A 357 -4.42 -33.82 -18.52
CA HIS A 357 -4.10 -34.05 -19.93
C HIS A 357 -3.20 -35.28 -20.14
N CYS A 358 -2.19 -35.47 -19.29
CA CYS A 358 -1.32 -36.66 -19.38
C CYS A 358 -2.09 -37.96 -19.12
N ASN A 359 -3.01 -37.97 -18.16
CA ASN A 359 -3.87 -39.11 -17.87
C ASN A 359 -4.81 -39.44 -19.04
N TYR A 360 -5.29 -38.44 -19.78
CA TYR A 360 -6.07 -38.64 -20.99
C TYR A 360 -5.28 -39.32 -22.11
N ILE A 361 -4.05 -38.86 -22.35
CA ILE A 361 -3.12 -39.49 -23.31
C ILE A 361 -2.85 -40.94 -22.91
N LYS A 362 -2.49 -41.18 -21.64
CA LYS A 362 -2.23 -42.52 -21.09
C LYS A 362 -3.42 -43.45 -21.22
N SER A 363 -4.64 -42.95 -20.99
CA SER A 363 -5.87 -43.73 -21.13
C SER A 363 -6.17 -44.03 -22.59
N SER A 364 -5.91 -43.09 -23.49
CA SER A 364 -6.12 -43.24 -24.93
C SER A 364 -5.15 -44.25 -25.57
N LEU A 365 -3.89 -44.28 -25.14
CA LEU A 365 -2.92 -45.31 -25.56
C LEU A 365 -3.33 -46.74 -25.17
N LYS A 366 -4.08 -46.89 -24.06
CA LYS A 366 -4.61 -48.18 -23.60
C LYS A 366 -5.96 -48.55 -24.23
N ASN A 367 -6.60 -47.59 -24.90
CA ASN A 367 -7.94 -47.78 -25.44
C ASN A 367 -7.88 -48.54 -26.77
N LYS A 368 -8.57 -49.68 -26.83
CA LYS A 368 -8.65 -50.53 -28.02
C LYS A 368 -9.27 -49.83 -29.23
N ASN A 369 -10.06 -48.77 -29.02
CA ASN A 369 -10.66 -48.01 -30.11
C ASN A 369 -9.64 -47.16 -30.89
N PHE A 370 -8.46 -46.89 -30.31
CA PHE A 370 -7.44 -46.02 -30.89
C PHE A 370 -6.17 -46.77 -31.35
N ILE A 371 -6.28 -48.08 -31.62
CA ILE A 371 -5.13 -48.90 -32.06
C ILE A 371 -4.48 -48.31 -33.34
N ASN A 372 -5.30 -47.78 -34.26
CA ASN A 372 -4.80 -47.17 -35.50
C ASN A 372 -4.22 -45.76 -35.30
N ASP A 373 -4.50 -45.12 -34.17
CA ASP A 373 -4.11 -43.75 -33.86
C ASP A 373 -2.92 -43.68 -32.88
N ILE A 374 -2.32 -44.83 -32.52
CA ILE A 374 -1.19 -44.90 -31.58
C ILE A 374 -0.04 -43.95 -31.98
N ASN A 375 0.28 -43.86 -33.27
CA ASN A 375 1.37 -43.01 -33.77
C ASN A 375 1.10 -41.52 -33.53
N ILE A 376 -0.13 -41.05 -33.79
CA ILE A 376 -0.50 -39.65 -33.58
C ILE A 376 -0.65 -39.37 -32.08
N ILE A 377 -1.19 -40.28 -31.28
CA ILE A 377 -1.22 -40.16 -29.82
C ILE A 377 0.20 -40.04 -29.26
N THR A 378 1.12 -40.88 -29.70
CA THR A 378 2.54 -40.87 -29.26
C THR A 378 3.24 -39.58 -29.67
N THR A 379 2.95 -39.05 -30.87
CA THR A 379 3.49 -37.76 -31.34
C THR A 379 3.04 -36.60 -30.45
N ASN A 380 1.76 -36.56 -30.09
CA ASN A 380 1.21 -35.55 -29.19
C ASN A 380 1.73 -35.72 -27.75
N ALA A 381 1.90 -36.97 -27.28
CA ALA A 381 2.50 -37.27 -25.99
C ALA A 381 3.92 -36.71 -25.88
N ARG A 382 4.76 -36.93 -26.90
CA ARG A 382 6.12 -36.39 -26.99
C ARG A 382 6.12 -34.87 -26.96
N PHE A 383 5.23 -34.23 -27.73
CA PHE A 383 5.12 -32.78 -27.72
C PHE A 383 4.77 -32.23 -26.32
N ILE A 384 3.78 -32.83 -25.64
CA ILE A 384 3.36 -32.38 -24.31
C ILE A 384 4.46 -32.63 -23.26
N LEU A 385 5.01 -33.84 -23.19
CA LEU A 385 5.91 -34.23 -22.10
C LEU A 385 7.36 -33.76 -22.28
N ASP A 386 7.87 -33.75 -23.51
CA ASP A 386 9.27 -33.44 -23.75
C ASP A 386 9.47 -31.97 -24.10
N ILE A 387 8.55 -31.41 -24.91
CA ILE A 387 8.68 -30.04 -25.42
C ILE A 387 7.94 -29.04 -24.52
N LEU A 388 6.62 -29.18 -24.37
CA LEU A 388 5.82 -28.23 -23.60
C LEU A 388 6.22 -28.21 -22.12
N LEU A 389 6.32 -29.38 -21.48
CA LEU A 389 6.67 -29.44 -20.06
C LEU A 389 8.07 -28.86 -19.80
N SER A 390 9.06 -29.16 -20.64
CA SER A 390 10.41 -28.60 -20.51
C SER A 390 10.44 -27.09 -20.74
N HIS A 391 9.60 -26.58 -21.65
CA HIS A 391 9.46 -25.15 -21.89
C HIS A 391 8.80 -24.44 -20.69
N CYS A 392 7.69 -24.97 -20.18
CA CYS A 392 7.02 -24.46 -18.98
C CYS A 392 7.94 -24.46 -17.75
N PHE A 393 8.77 -25.49 -17.59
CA PHE A 393 9.77 -25.54 -16.53
C PHE A 393 10.76 -24.36 -16.62
N LYS A 394 11.28 -24.07 -17.81
CA LYS A 394 12.20 -22.93 -18.01
C LYS A 394 11.55 -21.61 -17.61
N ILE A 395 10.30 -21.38 -18.03
CA ILE A 395 9.55 -20.16 -17.67
C ILE A 395 9.35 -20.08 -16.15
N TYR A 396 8.90 -21.19 -15.53
CA TYR A 396 8.65 -21.24 -14.09
C TYR A 396 9.94 -20.98 -13.30
N SER A 397 11.04 -21.66 -13.62
CA SER A 397 12.32 -21.50 -12.93
C SER A 397 12.91 -20.11 -13.10
N ALA A 398 12.79 -19.52 -14.29
CA ALA A 398 13.22 -18.15 -14.53
C ALA A 398 12.43 -17.12 -13.71
N SER A 399 11.12 -17.34 -13.53
CA SER A 399 10.24 -16.40 -12.83
C SER A 399 10.31 -16.52 -11.31
N THR A 400 10.50 -17.73 -10.78
CA THR A 400 10.48 -18.00 -9.34
C THR A 400 11.88 -18.07 -8.71
N GLY A 401 12.93 -18.17 -9.52
CA GLY A 401 14.29 -18.50 -9.07
C GLY A 401 14.43 -19.95 -8.56
N ASN A 402 13.35 -20.73 -8.57
CA ASN A 402 13.38 -22.13 -8.16
C ASN A 402 13.98 -22.98 -9.27
N VAL A 403 15.20 -23.46 -9.07
CA VAL A 403 15.93 -24.27 -10.05
C VAL A 403 15.36 -25.69 -10.14
N ASN A 404 14.57 -26.15 -9.16
CA ASN A 404 14.00 -27.48 -9.16
C ASN A 404 12.55 -27.54 -8.61
N PRO A 405 11.59 -26.91 -9.30
CA PRO A 405 10.19 -26.97 -8.93
C PRO A 405 9.68 -28.42 -8.87
N GLN A 406 9.17 -28.79 -7.70
CA GLN A 406 8.67 -30.15 -7.40
C GLN A 406 7.60 -30.61 -8.38
N ILE A 407 6.82 -29.68 -8.94
CA ILE A 407 5.81 -29.98 -9.97
C ILE A 407 6.43 -30.65 -11.21
N HIS A 408 7.60 -30.20 -11.68
CA HIS A 408 8.20 -30.74 -12.90
C HIS A 408 8.78 -32.13 -12.64
N ILE A 409 9.48 -32.30 -11.52
CA ILE A 409 10.02 -33.60 -11.09
C ILE A 409 8.89 -34.62 -11.00
N ARG A 410 7.81 -34.26 -10.32
CA ARG A 410 6.63 -35.12 -10.14
C ARG A 410 6.02 -35.51 -11.48
N LEU A 411 5.73 -34.54 -12.35
CA LEU A 411 5.16 -34.81 -13.68
C LEU A 411 6.08 -35.69 -14.55
N LYS A 412 7.40 -35.46 -14.54
CA LYS A 412 8.37 -36.31 -15.25
C LYS A 412 8.43 -37.72 -14.68
N SER A 413 8.43 -37.87 -13.36
CA SER A 413 8.46 -39.19 -12.72
C SER A 413 7.21 -40.02 -13.01
N GLU A 414 6.04 -39.39 -13.05
CA GLU A 414 4.75 -40.08 -13.19
C GLU A 414 4.39 -40.36 -14.66
N PHE A 415 4.79 -39.48 -15.58
CA PHE A 415 4.39 -39.54 -16.98
C PHE A 415 5.56 -39.66 -17.98
N GLY A 416 6.82 -39.54 -17.56
CA GLY A 416 7.99 -39.59 -18.46
C GLY A 416 8.25 -40.94 -19.13
N ILE A 417 7.50 -41.99 -18.76
CA ILE A 417 7.65 -43.37 -19.28
C ILE A 417 6.52 -43.70 -20.28
N ILE A 418 5.82 -42.71 -20.86
CA ILE A 418 4.91 -43.00 -21.97
C ILE A 418 5.75 -43.54 -23.13
N PRO A 419 5.54 -44.78 -23.60
CA PRO A 419 6.49 -45.47 -24.45
C PRO A 419 6.70 -44.73 -25.77
N THR A 420 7.86 -44.11 -25.90
CA THR A 420 8.36 -43.49 -27.11
C THR A 420 8.84 -44.61 -28.04
N GLN A 421 7.95 -45.26 -28.79
CA GLN A 421 8.41 -46.08 -29.91
C GLN A 421 8.98 -45.15 -31.01
N ASN A 422 10.17 -45.52 -31.49
CA ASN A 422 10.98 -44.79 -32.45
C ASN A 422 10.18 -44.49 -33.73
N ILE A 423 9.92 -43.22 -34.00
CA ILE A 423 9.57 -42.77 -35.36
C ILE A 423 10.90 -42.57 -36.09
N THR A 424 11.56 -43.67 -36.42
CA THR A 424 12.58 -43.72 -37.47
C THR A 424 11.98 -44.55 -38.59
N GLY A 425 11.27 -43.89 -39.49
CA GLY A 425 10.64 -44.51 -40.64
C GLY A 425 9.83 -43.48 -41.41
N TYR A 426 10.28 -43.19 -42.62
CA TYR A 426 9.78 -42.20 -43.59
C TYR A 426 10.49 -40.84 -43.57
N ILE A 427 11.73 -40.88 -44.10
CA ILE A 427 12.28 -39.86 -45.00
C ILE A 427 11.42 -39.80 -46.25
#